data_AF-A0A4R0XKI4-F1
#
_entry.id   AF-A0A4R0XKI4-F1
#
_cell.length_a   1.000
_cell.length_b   1.000
_cell.length_c   1.000
_cell.angle_alpha   90.00
_cell.angle_beta   90.00
_cell.angle_gamma   90.00
#
_symmetry.space_group_name_H-M   'P 1'
#
loop_
_entity.id
_entity.type
_entity.pdbx_description
1 polymer ?
#
loop_
_entity_poly.entity_id
_entity_poly.type
_entity_poly.pdbx_seq_one_letter_code
_entity_poly.pdbx_strand_id
1 'polypeptide(L)' 'MLGILITLLVLSFVVIGLSLLMSGDSQGFSGALVGSSDLDLFKVSKERGGKKILKRVMFGLGILLMIGAIIVRVYM' A
#
# COMPACT_ATOMS: atom_id res chain seq x y z
N MET A 1 -1.41 -13.85 -23.38
CA MET A 1 -0.48 -14.25 -22.31
C MET A 1 0.48 -13.14 -21.94
N LEU A 2 1.36 -12.69 -22.85
CA LEU A 2 2.34 -11.63 -22.58
C LEU A 2 1.72 -10.28 -22.16
N GLY A 3 0.60 -9.89 -22.77
CA GLY A 3 -0.09 -8.63 -22.44
C GLY A 3 -0.54 -8.53 -20.97
N ILE A 4 -1.10 -9.59 -20.39
CA ILE A 4 -1.58 -9.61 -18.99
C ILE A 4 -0.40 -9.48 -18.01
N LEU A 5 0.71 -10.15 -18.30
CA LEU A 5 1.94 -10.05 -17.49
C LEU A 5 2.51 -8.63 -17.51
N ILE A 6 2.56 -8.01 -18.70
CA ILE A 6 3.01 -6.62 -18.84
C ILE A 6 2.10 -5.67 -18.05
N THR A 7 0.77 -5.85 -18.13
CA THR A 7 -0.18 -5.02 -17.38
C THR A 7 0.02 -5.16 -15.87
N LEU A 8 0.16 -6.38 -15.35
CA LEU A 8 0.42 -6.62 -13.91
C LEU A 8 1.77 -6.05 -13.46
N LEU A 9 2.79 -6.14 -14.32
CA LEU A 9 4.11 -5.60 -14.05
C LEU A 9 4.08 -4.07 -13.95
N VAL A 10 3.42 -3.39 -14.90
CA VAL A 10 3.23 -1.93 -14.84
C VAL A 10 2.41 -1.54 -13.60
N LEU A 11 1.34 -2.27 -13.29
CA LEU A 11 0.55 -2.05 -12.08
C LEU A 11 1.39 -2.18 -10.80
N SER A 12 2.33 -3.13 -10.78
CA SER A 12 3.24 -3.33 -9.65
C SER A 12 4.18 -2.15 -9.44
N PHE A 13 4.74 -1.58 -10.52
CA PHE A 13 5.56 -0.38 -10.42
C PHE A 13 4.78 0.82 -9.85
N VAL A 14 3.51 0.97 -10.22
CA VAL A 14 2.64 2.02 -9.67
C VAL A 14 2.40 1.81 -8.18
N VAL A 15 2.11 0.58 -7.74
CA VAL A 15 1.91 0.25 -6.32
C VAL A 15 3.18 0.49 -5.50
N ILE A 16 4.34 0.11 -6.04
CA ILE A 16 5.64 0.37 -5.38
C ILE A 16 5.88 1.88 -5.23
N GLY A 17 5.64 2.67 -6.29
CA GLY A 17 5.77 4.12 -6.23
C GLY A 17 4.85 4.76 -5.17
N LEU A 18 3.60 4.30 -5.09
CA LEU A 18 2.64 4.73 -4.07
C LEU A 18 3.08 4.31 -2.66
N SER A 19 3.64 3.12 -2.50
CA SER A 19 4.15 2.61 -1.22
C SER A 19 5.33 3.43 -0.69
N LEU A 20 6.23 3.86 -1.58
CA LEU A 20 7.35 4.72 -1.18
C LEU A 20 6.85 6.08 -0.70
N LEU A 21 5.83 6.65 -1.36
CA LEU A 21 5.20 7.90 -0.93
C LEU A 21 4.51 7.78 0.45
N MET A 22 4.07 6.57 0.83
CA MET A 22 3.44 6.28 2.12
C MET A 22 4.40 5.91 3.25
N SER A 23 5.67 5.65 2.96
CA SER A 23 6.65 5.15 3.94
C SER A 23 6.77 6.05 5.19
N GLY A 24 6.63 7.36 5.02
CA GLY A 24 6.73 8.34 6.12
C GLY A 24 5.68 8.21 7.24
N ASP A 25 4.45 7.76 6.94
CA ASP A 25 3.40 7.54 7.96
C ASP A 25 3.50 6.15 8.62
N SER A 26 4.22 5.19 8.01
CA SER A 26 4.33 3.81 8.52
C SER A 26 5.21 3.67 9.76
N GLN A 27 6.04 4.69 10.05
CA GLN A 27 6.98 4.68 11.17
C GLN A 27 6.30 4.75 12.55
N GLY A 28 5.08 5.30 12.63
CA GLY A 28 4.33 5.40 13.89
C GLY A 28 3.91 4.05 14.48
N PHE A 29 3.62 3.06 13.63
CA PHE A 29 3.24 1.70 14.09
C PHE A 29 4.46 0.90 14.54
N SER A 30 5.58 1.00 13.81
CA SER A 30 6.82 0.29 14.16
C SER A 30 7.45 0.83 15.45
N GLY A 31 7.36 2.13 15.72
CA GLY A 31 7.86 2.74 16.96
C GLY A 31 7.10 2.27 18.20
N ALA A 32 5.77 2.19 18.12
CA ALA A 32 4.98 1.77 19.28
C ALA A 32 5.03 0.28 19.57
N LEU A 33 5.26 -0.57 18.57
CA LEU A 33 5.49 -2.00 18.79
C LEU A 33 6.79 -2.24 19.58
N VAL A 34 7.79 -1.37 19.41
CA VAL A 34 9.11 -1.44 20.05
C VAL A 34 9.18 -0.61 21.35
N GLY A 35 8.10 0.07 21.74
CA GLY A 35 8.02 0.81 23.00
C GLY A 35 8.63 2.21 22.95
N SER A 36 8.50 2.94 21.85
CA SER A 36 8.90 4.36 21.77
C SER A 36 7.96 5.26 22.60
N SER A 37 8.52 6.14 23.43
CA SER A 37 7.78 7.07 24.31
C SER A 37 6.98 8.16 23.59
N ASP A 38 7.24 8.42 22.31
CA ASP A 38 6.52 9.43 21.52
C ASP A 38 5.35 8.77 20.77
N LEU A 39 4.21 8.70 21.46
CA LEU A 39 3.01 8.00 21.02
C LEU A 39 2.20 8.85 20.02
N ASP A 40 2.73 9.03 18.81
CA ASP A 40 1.95 9.54 17.66
C ASP A 40 0.77 8.59 17.31
N LEU A 41 0.73 7.38 17.89
CA LEU A 41 -0.37 6.41 17.77
C LEU A 41 -1.69 6.87 18.43
N PHE A 42 -1.61 7.76 19.43
CA PHE A 42 -2.77 8.39 20.07
C PHE A 42 -2.92 9.87 19.72
N LYS A 43 -1.96 10.45 19.00
CA LYS A 43 -2.18 11.73 18.35
C LYS A 43 -3.22 11.45 17.28
N VAL A 44 -4.45 11.86 17.54
CA VAL A 44 -5.55 11.77 16.58
C VAL A 44 -5.17 12.65 15.39
N SER A 45 -4.35 12.11 14.51
CA SER A 45 -4.13 12.63 13.18
C SER A 45 -5.47 12.42 12.50
N LYS A 46 -6.31 13.44 12.52
CA LYS A 46 -7.36 13.57 11.52
C LYS A 46 -6.64 13.54 10.19
N GLU A 47 -6.42 12.35 9.63
CA GLU A 47 -5.81 12.17 8.30
C GLU A 47 -6.65 12.99 7.33
N ARG A 48 -6.16 14.17 6.95
CA ARG A 48 -6.88 15.15 6.15
C ARG A 48 -6.57 14.95 4.66
N GLY A 49 -7.63 14.96 3.86
CA GLY A 49 -7.59 15.10 2.40
C GLY A 49 -6.86 13.98 1.68
N GLY A 50 -5.71 14.33 1.09
CA GLY A 50 -4.99 13.48 0.13
C GLY A 50 -4.43 12.19 0.72
N LYS A 51 -3.91 12.20 1.95
CA LYS A 51 -3.31 11.01 2.57
C LYS A 51 -4.31 9.87 2.78
N LYS A 52 -5.56 10.19 3.18
CA LYS A 52 -6.63 9.21 3.39
C LYS A 52 -7.09 8.56 2.08
N ILE A 53 -7.10 9.33 0.99
CA ILE A 53 -7.46 8.83 -0.34
C ILE A 53 -6.33 7.94 -0.85
N LEU A 54 -5.08 8.41 -0.76
CA LEU A 54 -3.90 7.66 -1.16
C LEU A 54 -3.81 6.30 -0.43
N LYS A 55 -4.16 6.26 0.86
CA LYS A 55 -4.17 5.02 1.67
C LYS A 55 -5.17 4.00 1.13
N ARG A 56 -6.38 4.46 0.85
CA ARG A 56 -7.45 3.62 0.29
C ARG A 56 -7.14 3.17 -1.13
N VAL A 57 -6.54 4.03 -1.94
CA VAL A 57 -6.09 3.70 -3.30
C VAL A 57 -4.96 2.67 -3.28
N MET A 58 -3.95 2.85 -2.42
CA MET A 58 -2.84 1.90 -2.28
C MET A 58 -3.34 0.53 -1.81
N PHE A 59 -4.22 0.51 -0.80
CA PHE A 59 -4.82 -0.72 -0.30
C PHE A 59 -5.67 -1.42 -1.38
N GLY A 60 -6.51 -0.66 -2.10
CA GLY A 60 -7.33 -1.19 -3.19
C GLY A 60 -6.50 -1.75 -4.35
N LEU A 61 -5.46 -1.01 -4.79
CA LEU A 61 -4.56 -1.46 -5.85
C LEU A 61 -3.76 -2.69 -5.43
N GLY A 62 -3.30 -2.76 -4.17
CA GLY A 62 -2.61 -3.93 -3.64
C GLY A 62 -3.48 -5.19 -3.66
N ILE A 63 -4.73 -5.09 -3.22
CA ILE A 63 -5.69 -6.20 -3.27
C ILE A 63 -5.99 -6.61 -4.72
N LEU A 64 -6.19 -5.63 -5.60
CA LEU A 64 -6.48 -5.90 -7.01
C LEU A 64 -5.31 -6.61 -7.71
N LEU A 65 -4.08 -6.20 -7.41
CA LEU A 65 -2.87 -6.86 -7.88
C LEU A 65 -2.76 -8.30 -7.34
N MET A 66 -3.04 -8.50 -6.05
CA MET A 66 -3.01 -9.82 -5.43
C MET A 66 -4.03 -10.78 -6.06
N ILE A 67 -5.28 -10.34 -6.22
CA ILE A 67 -6.33 -11.14 -6.89
C ILE A 67 -5.95 -11.41 -8.34
N GLY A 68 -5.49 -10.39 -9.07
CA GLY A 68 -5.06 -10.54 -10.46
C GLY A 68 -3.91 -11.53 -10.63
N ALA A 69 -2.93 -11.52 -9.72
CA ALA A 69 -1.83 -12.47 -9.72
C ALA A 69 -2.30 -13.90 -9.44
N ILE A 70 -3.24 -14.09 -8.52
CA ILE A 70 -3.83 -15.41 -8.22
C ILE A 70 -4.61 -15.93 -9.43
N ILE A 71 -5.42 -15.09 -10.07
CA ILE A 71 -6.16 -15.47 -11.28
C ILE A 71 -5.19 -15.93 -12.37
N VAL A 72 -4.13 -15.16 -12.65
CA VAL A 72 -3.11 -15.59 -13.61
C VAL A 72 -2.51 -16.93 -13.20
N ARG A 73 -2.16 -17.12 -11.92
CA ARG A 73 -1.60 -18.40 -11.43
C ARG A 73 -2.54 -19.60 -11.53
N VAL A 74 -3.86 -19.39 -11.52
CA VAL A 74 -4.85 -20.48 -11.62
C VAL A 74 -5.14 -20.83 -13.08
N TYR A 75 -5.18 -19.83 -13.96
CA TYR A 75 -5.50 -20.02 -15.39
C TYR A 75 -4.28 -20.25 -16.28
N MET A 76 -3.07 -20.03 -15.78
CA MET A 76 -1.79 -20.24 -16.45
C MET A 76 -0.94 -21.22 -15.65
#